data_AF-A0A7Y1VF72-F1
#
_entry.id   AF-A0A7Y1VF72-F1
#
_cell.length_a   1.000
_cell.length_b   1.000
_cell.length_c   1.000
_cell.angle_alpha   90.00
_cell.angle_beta   90.00
_cell.angle_gamma   90.00
#
_symmetry.space_group_name_H-M   'P 1'
#
loop_
_entity.id
_entity.type
_entity.pdbx_description
1 polymer ?
#
loop_
_entity_poly.entity_id
_entity_poly.type
_entity_poly.pdbx_seq_one_letter_code
_entity_poly.pdbx_strand_id
1 'polypeptide(L)' 'SMVSLLPYGGNARGVTLTGFVYGLDDEMLEAGSGRGLSNIIVGEHASISVAEGTLLAMFPDELSS' A
#
# COMPACT_ATOMS: atom_id res chain seq x y z
N SER A 1 -10.57 2.38 7.65
CA SER A 1 -9.21 2.82 8.04
C SER A 1 -8.43 3.17 6.78
N MET A 2 -7.67 4.27 6.78
CA MET A 2 -6.84 4.69 5.65
C MET A 2 -5.40 4.20 5.82
N VAL A 3 -4.76 3.80 4.73
CA VAL A 3 -3.33 3.48 4.70
C VAL A 3 -2.68 4.13 3.49
N SER A 4 -1.44 4.58 3.62
CA SER A 4 -0.62 5.05 2.52
C SER A 4 0.52 4.06 2.27
N LEU A 5 0.64 3.61 1.02
CA LEU A 5 1.65 2.65 0.56
C LEU A 5 2.68 3.32 -0.33
N LEU A 6 3.95 3.24 0.03
CA LEU A 6 5.05 3.84 -0.74
C LEU A 6 6.21 2.85 -0.95
N PRO A 7 6.73 2.68 -2.17
CA PRO A 7 7.98 1.97 -2.40
C PRO A 7 9.14 2.66 -1.69
N TYR A 8 10.04 1.88 -1.10
CA TYR A 8 11.22 2.38 -0.41
C TYR A 8 12.49 1.67 -0.88
N GLY A 9 13.53 2.45 -1.16
CA GLY A 9 14.81 1.92 -1.65
C GLY A 9 14.80 1.42 -3.11
N GLY A 10 13.68 1.58 -3.84
CA GLY A 10 13.50 1.11 -5.21
C GLY A 10 12.05 0.74 -5.49
N ASN A 11 11.78 0.16 -6.67
CA ASN A 11 10.44 -0.32 -7.03
C ASN A 11 10.03 -1.49 -6.12
N ALA A 12 8.74 -1.59 -5.83
CA ALA A 12 8.12 -2.79 -5.24
C ALA A 12 7.37 -3.55 -6.35
N ARG A 13 7.66 -4.83 -6.53
CA ARG A 13 7.12 -5.66 -7.61
C ARG A 13 6.27 -6.80 -7.04
N GLY A 14 5.26 -7.21 -7.81
CA GLY A 14 4.31 -8.25 -7.41
C GLY A 14 3.51 -7.84 -6.18
N VAL A 15 3.06 -6.59 -6.14
CA VAL A 15 2.26 -6.02 -5.06
C VAL A 15 0.82 -6.48 -5.25
N THR A 16 0.29 -7.19 -4.26
CA THR A 16 -1.12 -7.62 -4.23
C THR A 16 -1.80 -7.09 -2.98
N LEU A 17 -2.96 -6.44 -3.18
CA LEU A 17 -3.78 -5.85 -2.11
C LEU A 17 -5.17 -6.47 -2.10
N THR A 18 -5.56 -7.06 -0.97
CA THR A 18 -6.92 -7.59 -0.76
C THR A 18 -7.58 -6.92 0.45
N GLY A 19 -8.90 -6.73 0.39
CA GLY A 19 -9.64 -6.02 1.45
C GLY A 19 -9.56 -4.49 1.37
N PHE A 20 -9.10 -3.95 0.24
CA PHE A 20 -8.97 -2.50 -0.02
C PHE A 20 -9.93 -2.03 -1.13
N VAL A 21 -10.28 -0.73 -1.13
CA VAL A 21 -11.06 -0.11 -2.22
C VAL A 21 -10.32 -0.23 -3.55
N TYR A 22 -9.03 0.09 -3.55
CA TYR A 22 -8.17 0.01 -4.73
C TYR A 22 -7.27 -1.23 -4.58
N GLY A 23 -7.82 -2.41 -4.87
CA GLY A 23 -7.03 -3.64 -4.93
C GLY A 23 -5.93 -3.54 -5.99
N LEU A 24 -4.86 -4.33 -5.80
CA LEU A 24 -3.82 -4.58 -6.81
C LEU A 24 -3.63 -6.09 -6.92
N ASP A 25 -3.24 -6.55 -8.11
CA ASP A 25 -3.00 -7.97 -8.39
C ASP A 25 -1.69 -8.13 -9.18
N ASP A 26 -0.63 -8.59 -8.49
CA ASP A 26 0.73 -8.75 -9.03
C ASP A 26 1.31 -7.49 -9.71
N GLU A 27 0.96 -6.30 -9.22
CA GLU A 27 1.34 -5.04 -9.85
C GLU A 27 2.68 -4.48 -9.36
N MET A 28 3.21 -3.48 -10.07
CA MET A 28 4.41 -2.76 -9.65
C MET A 28 4.06 -1.37 -9.11
N LEU A 29 4.62 -1.02 -7.97
CA LEU A 29 4.67 0.35 -7.49
C LEU A 29 6.07 0.93 -7.75
N GLU A 30 6.13 1.93 -8.62
CA GLU A 30 7.38 2.57 -9.07
C GLU A 30 7.91 3.58 -8.05
N ALA A 31 9.21 3.50 -7.74
CA ALA A 31 9.91 4.52 -6.98
C ALA A 31 10.07 5.82 -7.79
N GLY A 32 9.96 6.96 -7.12
CA GLY A 32 10.28 8.26 -7.72
C GLY A 32 9.14 8.94 -8.51
N SER A 33 7.99 8.29 -8.70
CA SER A 33 6.82 8.93 -9.31
C SER A 33 6.14 9.98 -8.40
N GLY A 34 6.59 10.11 -7.14
CA GLY A 34 5.96 10.94 -6.10
C GLY A 34 4.56 10.49 -5.70
N ARG A 35 4.05 9.40 -6.29
CA ARG A 35 2.72 8.87 -6.06
C ARG A 35 2.82 7.65 -5.15
N GLY A 36 2.65 7.87 -3.85
CA GLY A 36 2.20 6.80 -2.96
C GLY A 36 0.75 6.41 -3.28
N LEU A 37 0.37 5.17 -2.98
CA LEU A 37 -1.01 4.73 -3.07
C LEU A 37 -1.69 4.90 -1.71
N SER A 38 -2.45 5.98 -1.54
CA SER A 38 -3.39 6.11 -0.42
C SER A 38 -4.63 5.27 -0.71
N ASN A 39 -4.99 4.40 0.22
CA ASN A 39 -6.04 3.41 0.06
C ASN A 39 -6.89 3.30 1.33
N ILE A 40 -8.05 2.68 1.20
CA ILE A 40 -9.01 2.50 2.29
C ILE A 40 -9.26 1.01 2.47
N ILE A 41 -9.11 0.52 3.70
CA ILE A 41 -9.49 -0.83 4.10
C ILE A 41 -11.01 -0.89 4.24
N VAL A 42 -11.64 -1.81 3.52
CA VAL A 42 -13.10 -2.04 3.50
C VAL A 42 -13.51 -3.46 3.90
N GLY A 43 -12.58 -4.42 3.86
CA GLY A 43 -12.81 -5.77 4.35
C GLY A 43 -12.68 -5.87 5.86
N GLU A 44 -13.24 -6.94 6.44
CA GLU A 44 -12.97 -7.34 7.83
C GLU A 44 -11.47 -7.64 8.05
N HIS A 45 -10.83 -8.17 7.00
CA HIS A 45 -9.40 -8.38 6.92
C HIS A 45 -8.82 -7.70 5.69
N ALA A 46 -7.60 -7.19 5.81
CA ALA A 46 -6.82 -6.66 4.71
C ALA A 46 -5.44 -7.32 4.68
N SER A 47 -4.95 -7.62 3.48
CA SER A 47 -3.63 -8.22 3.28
C SER A 47 -2.85 -7.50 2.19
N ILE A 48 -1.57 -7.31 2.47
CA ILE A 48 -0.58 -6.71 1.58
C ILE A 48 0.52 -7.75 1.40
N SER A 49 0.85 -8.07 0.15
CA SER A 49 2.02 -8.90 -0.17
C SER A 49 2.87 -8.22 -1.23
N VAL A 50 4.18 -8.49 -1.17
CA VAL A 50 5.19 -7.95 -2.08
C VAL A 50 6.15 -9.08 -2.41
N ALA A 51 6.34 -9.35 -3.71
CA ALA A 51 7.26 -10.40 -4.15
C ALA A 51 8.73 -9.93 -4.10
N GLU A 52 9.01 -8.69 -4.49
CA GLU A 52 10.36 -8.12 -4.53
C GLU A 52 10.35 -6.64 -4.14
N GLY A 53 11.37 -6.21 -3.40
CA GLY A 53 11.53 -4.82 -2.95
C GLY A 53 10.98 -4.57 -1.55
N THR A 54 10.79 -3.31 -1.19
CA THR A 54 10.26 -2.90 0.12
C THR A 54 9.12 -1.90 -0.05
N LEU A 55 8.04 -2.09 0.71
CA LEU A 55 6.88 -1.20 0.74
C LEU A 55 6.67 -0.68 2.17
N LEU A 56 6.64 0.64 2.32
CA LEU A 56 6.23 1.29 3.55
C LEU A 56 4.71 1.37 3.60
N ALA A 57 4.11 0.83 4.65
CA ALA A 57 2.70 0.99 4.96
C ALA A 57 2.56 1.93 6.17
N MET A 58 1.92 3.07 5.95
CA MET A 58 1.74 4.10 6.96
C MET A 58 0.26 4.31 7.24
N PHE A 59 -0.11 4.23 8.50
CA PHE A 59 -1.43 4.65 8.94
C PHE A 59 -1.32 6.12 9.38
N PRO A 60 -2.19 7.01 8.89
CA PRO A 60 -2.31 8.32 9.51
C PRO A 60 -2.71 8.10 10.96
N ASP A 61 -2.08 8.85 11.86
CA ASP A 61 -2.57 8.92 13.23
C ASP A 61 -3.97 9.54 13.17
N GLU A 62 -4.96 8.89 13.78
CA GLU A 62 -6.20 9.60 14.06
C GLU A 62 -5.87 10.52 15.22
N LEU A 63 -5.72 11.82 14.96
CA LEU A 63 -5.65 12.83 16.01
C LEU A 63 -6.91 12.68 16.87
N SER A 64 -6.82 11.90 17.93
CA SER A 64 -7.82 11.86 18.97
C SER A 64 -7.88 13.27 19.54
N SER A 65 -9.01 13.94 19.34
CA SER A 65 -9.29 15.24 19.94
C SER A 65 -9.19 15.18 21.46
#